data_AF-A0A7R9HW63-F1
#
_entry.id   AF-A0A7R9HW63-F1
#
_cell.length_a   1.000
_cell.length_b   1.000
_cell.length_c   1.000
_cell.angle_alpha   90.00
_cell.angle_beta   90.00
_cell.angle_gamma   90.00
#
_symmetry.space_group_name_H-M   'P 1'
#
loop_
_entity.id
_entity.type
_entity.pdbx_description
1 polymer ?
#
loop_
_entity_poly.entity_id
_entity_poly.type
_entity_poly.pdbx_seq_one_letter_code
_entity_poly.pdbx_strand_id
1 'polypeptide(L)'
;MSVVAGAKMQEEMNNIPLADDDPQAIIHDDTENAEISDAMMRGRSLDSIPSTFTNDLSQRVDSVKEENLKLRSENQVLGQYIENLMSASSVFQSTSPKTKKK
;
A
#
# COMPACT_ATOMS: atom_id res chain seq x y z
N MET A 1 61.29 4.26 -22.89
CA MET A 1 60.16 4.02 -23.81
C MET A 1 59.19 3.07 -23.12
N SER A 2 58.14 3.60 -22.50
CA SER A 2 57.12 2.79 -21.81
C SER A 2 55.75 3.12 -22.41
N VAL A 3 55.43 2.46 -23.52
CA VAL A 3 54.11 2.54 -24.19
C VAL A 3 53.48 1.16 -24.39
N VAL A 4 54.16 0.09 -23.97
CA VAL A 4 53.76 -1.30 -24.26
C VAL A 4 52.81 -1.90 -23.19
N ALA A 5 52.74 -1.31 -21.99
CA ALA A 5 51.90 -1.82 -20.91
C ALA A 5 50.40 -1.44 -21.03
N GLY A 6 50.08 -0.34 -21.74
CA GLY A 6 48.69 0.11 -21.91
C GLY A 6 47.93 -0.60 -23.04
N ALA A 7 48.62 -1.12 -24.05
CA ALA A 7 47.98 -1.73 -25.21
C ALA A 7 47.38 -3.12 -24.91
N LYS A 8 48.04 -3.92 -24.06
CA LYS A 8 47.59 -5.29 -23.74
C LYS A 8 46.32 -5.33 -22.88
N MET A 9 46.15 -4.37 -21.97
CA MET A 9 44.93 -4.30 -21.15
C MET A 9 43.72 -3.79 -21.94
N GLN A 10 43.92 -3.09 -23.05
CA GLN A 10 42.84 -2.60 -23.90
C GLN A 10 42.31 -3.70 -24.83
N GLU A 11 43.16 -4.63 -25.29
CA GLU A 11 42.74 -5.78 -26.09
C GLU A 11 41.89 -6.78 -25.29
N GLU A 12 42.25 -7.07 -24.04
CA GLU A 12 41.47 -7.96 -23.17
C GLU A 12 40.07 -7.38 -22.84
N MET A 13 39.95 -6.05 -22.75
CA MET A 13 38.68 -5.39 -22.47
C MET A 13 37.74 -5.31 -23.70
N ASN A 14 38.28 -5.54 -24.90
CA ASN A 14 37.53 -5.62 -26.15
C ASN A 14 37.22 -7.06 -26.60
N ASN A 15 37.64 -8.05 -25.82
CA ASN A 15 37.48 -9.48 -26.13
C ASN A 15 36.32 -10.13 -25.36
N ILE A 16 35.27 -9.35 -25.08
CA ILE A 16 34.03 -9.90 -24.50
C ILE A 16 33.51 -10.96 -25.47
N PRO A 17 33.28 -12.21 -25.03
CA PRO A 17 32.77 -13.26 -25.91
C PRO A 17 31.46 -12.78 -26.55
N LEU A 18 31.45 -12.68 -27.87
CA LEU A 18 30.21 -12.50 -28.63
C LEU A 18 29.37 -13.75 -28.37
N ALA A 19 28.23 -13.62 -27.70
CA ALA A 19 27.27 -14.71 -27.46
C ALA A 19 26.57 -15.20 -28.76
N ASP A 20 27.16 -14.87 -29.92
CA ASP A 20 26.65 -15.08 -31.27
C ASP A 20 26.99 -16.49 -31.80
N ASP A 21 27.95 -17.17 -31.17
CA ASP A 21 28.39 -18.52 -31.57
C ASP A 21 27.62 -19.63 -30.82
N ASP A 22 26.41 -19.33 -30.34
CA ASP A 22 25.50 -20.34 -29.79
C ASP A 22 24.76 -20.99 -30.97
N PRO A 23 25.07 -22.24 -31.37
CA PRO A 23 24.55 -22.86 -32.59
C PRO A 23 23.03 -23.12 -32.57
N GLN A 24 22.34 -22.69 -31.51
CA GLN A 24 20.88 -22.72 -31.36
C GLN A 24 20.22 -21.32 -31.43
N ALA A 25 20.97 -20.24 -31.66
CA ALA A 25 20.42 -18.92 -31.94
C ALA A 25 20.03 -18.81 -33.43
N ILE A 26 18.95 -19.48 -33.82
CA ILE A 26 18.29 -19.20 -35.10
C ILE A 26 17.44 -17.94 -34.90
N ILE A 27 17.97 -16.77 -35.23
CA ILE A 27 17.15 -15.55 -35.38
C ILE A 27 16.36 -15.73 -36.68
N HIS A 28 15.07 -16.05 -36.56
CA HIS A 28 14.15 -16.02 -37.69
C HIS A 28 13.87 -14.56 -38.05
N ASP A 29 14.58 -14.02 -39.03
CA ASP A 29 14.55 -12.60 -39.42
C ASP A 29 13.21 -12.08 -40.01
N ASP A 30 12.10 -12.84 -39.97
CA ASP A 30 10.83 -12.40 -40.58
C ASP A 30 9.56 -12.74 -39.78
N THR A 31 9.60 -12.96 -38.45
CA THR A 31 8.35 -13.22 -37.69
C THR A 31 8.22 -12.56 -36.30
N GLU A 32 9.26 -11.93 -35.73
CA GLU A 32 9.27 -11.64 -34.28
C GLU A 32 9.08 -10.16 -33.87
N ASN A 33 8.87 -9.23 -34.81
CA ASN A 33 8.64 -7.81 -34.46
C ASN A 33 7.27 -7.55 -33.79
N ALA A 34 6.36 -8.53 -33.83
CA ALA A 34 5.07 -8.44 -33.14
C ALA A 34 5.15 -8.85 -31.65
N GLU A 35 6.11 -9.70 -31.25
CA GLU A 35 6.10 -10.34 -29.92
C GLU A 35 6.94 -9.59 -28.88
N ILE A 36 8.02 -8.92 -29.28
CA ILE A 36 8.89 -8.14 -28.37
C ILE A 36 8.14 -6.92 -27.79
N SER A 37 7.20 -6.36 -28.55
CA SER A 37 6.32 -5.27 -28.13
C SER A 37 5.36 -5.69 -27.00
N ASP A 38 4.92 -6.95 -26.97
CA ASP A 38 4.02 -7.48 -25.92
C ASP A 38 4.76 -7.73 -24.61
N ALA A 39 6.03 -8.17 -24.67
CA ALA A 39 6.84 -8.46 -23.49
C ALA A 39 7.16 -7.22 -22.64
N MET A 40 7.35 -6.05 -23.27
CA MET A 40 7.58 -4.77 -22.57
C MET A 40 6.29 -4.06 -22.15
N MET A 41 5.14 -4.44 -22.71
CA MET A 41 3.81 -3.92 -22.37
C MET A 41 3.05 -4.79 -21.34
N ARG A 42 3.64 -5.92 -20.91
CA ARG A 42 3.18 -6.69 -19.74
C ARG A 42 3.46 -5.96 -18.42
N GLY A 43 2.80 -4.82 -18.24
CA GLY A 43 1.69 -4.74 -17.30
C GLY A 43 1.87 -5.46 -15.97
N ARG A 44 3.05 -5.42 -15.36
CA ARG A 44 3.20 -5.63 -13.90
C ARG A 44 2.68 -4.37 -13.23
N SER A 45 1.39 -4.16 -13.47
CA SER A 45 0.59 -3.13 -12.89
C SER A 45 0.81 -3.20 -11.39
N LEU A 46 0.94 -2.02 -10.78
CA LEU A 46 0.97 -1.80 -9.34
C LEU A 46 -0.26 -2.40 -8.60
N ASP A 47 -1.18 -3.01 -9.34
CA ASP A 47 -2.39 -3.70 -8.90
C ASP A 47 -2.14 -5.07 -8.21
N SER A 48 -0.90 -5.57 -8.15
CA SER A 48 -0.58 -6.81 -7.44
C SER A 48 -0.26 -6.63 -5.95
N ILE A 49 -0.42 -5.42 -5.39
CA ILE A 49 -0.53 -5.28 -3.93
C ILE A 49 -1.70 -6.21 -3.52
N PRO A 50 -1.50 -7.16 -2.61
CA PRO A 50 -2.37 -8.34 -2.44
C PRO A 50 -3.82 -7.90 -2.28
N SER A 51 -4.62 -8.04 -3.34
CA SER A 51 -5.99 -7.53 -3.39
C SER A 51 -6.87 -8.21 -2.34
N THR A 52 -6.57 -9.45 -1.97
CA THR A 52 -7.20 -10.15 -0.84
C THR A 52 -6.84 -9.53 0.51
N PHE A 53 -5.58 -9.25 0.79
CA PHE A 53 -5.19 -8.65 2.07
C PHE A 53 -5.73 -7.21 2.22
N THR A 54 -5.64 -6.41 1.16
CA THR A 54 -6.16 -5.03 1.18
C THR A 54 -7.69 -5.00 1.21
N ASN A 55 -8.36 -5.89 0.50
CA ASN A 55 -9.82 -6.01 0.53
C ASN A 55 -10.33 -6.54 1.88
N ASP A 56 -9.72 -7.58 2.45
CA ASP A 56 -10.11 -8.13 3.75
C ASP A 56 -9.91 -7.10 4.86
N LEU A 57 -8.81 -6.34 4.81
CA LEU A 57 -8.58 -5.25 5.75
C LEU A 57 -9.61 -4.13 5.56
N SER A 58 -9.94 -3.75 4.32
CA SER A 58 -10.98 -2.75 4.05
C SER A 58 -12.34 -3.18 4.61
N GLN A 59 -12.76 -4.42 4.36
CA GLN A 59 -14.04 -4.94 4.85
C GLN A 59 -14.11 -4.96 6.38
N ARG A 60 -13.02 -5.37 7.05
CA ARG A 60 -12.94 -5.34 8.52
C ARG A 60 -12.99 -3.92 9.04
N VAL A 61 -12.29 -2.99 8.40
CA VAL A 61 -12.32 -1.56 8.76
C VAL A 61 -13.72 -0.98 8.61
N ASP A 62 -14.43 -1.30 7.53
CA ASP A 62 -15.79 -0.81 7.30
C ASP A 62 -16.77 -1.40 8.33
N SER A 63 -16.63 -2.69 8.66
CA SER A 63 -17.41 -3.34 9.73
C SER A 63 -17.18 -2.66 11.08
N VAL A 64 -15.91 -2.37 11.43
CA VAL A 64 -15.56 -1.67 12.68
C VAL A 64 -16.12 -0.24 12.70
N LYS A 65 -16.07 0.49 11.57
CA LYS A 65 -16.64 1.83 11.48
C LYS A 65 -18.15 1.82 11.70
N GLU A 66 -18.86 0.84 11.11
CA GLU A 66 -20.30 0.69 11.29
C GLU A 66 -20.66 0.39 12.75
N GLU A 67 -19.98 -0.58 13.37
CA GLU A 67 -20.17 -0.90 14.79
C GLU A 67 -19.88 0.31 15.68
N ASN A 68 -18.79 1.03 15.40
CA ASN A 68 -18.44 2.22 16.16
C ASN A 68 -19.50 3.31 16.05
N LEU A 69 -20.06 3.53 14.86
CA LEU A 69 -21.14 4.50 14.65
C LEU A 69 -22.38 4.12 15.47
N LYS A 70 -22.75 2.84 15.46
CA LYS A 70 -23.86 2.31 16.26
C LYS A 70 -23.63 2.52 17.75
N LEU A 71 -22.46 2.15 18.26
CA LEU A 71 -22.07 2.35 19.66
C LEU A 71 -22.09 3.83 20.07
N ARG A 72 -21.63 4.74 19.20
CA ARG A 72 -21.68 6.18 19.46
C ARG A 72 -23.12 6.67 19.57
N SER A 73 -24.01 6.23 18.69
CA SER A 73 -25.43 6.59 18.75
C SER A 73 -26.10 6.05 20.02
N GLU A 74 -25.83 4.80 20.39
CA GLU A 74 -26.39 4.19 21.60
C GLU A 74 -25.88 4.89 22.86
N ASN A 75 -24.58 5.14 22.96
CA ASN A 75 -24.00 5.88 24.08
C ASN A 75 -24.54 7.31 24.20
N GLN A 76 -24.88 7.96 23.09
CA GLN A 76 -25.53 9.27 23.12
C GLN A 76 -26.92 9.19 23.76
N VAL A 77 -27.74 8.20 23.36
CA VAL A 77 -29.07 8.00 23.92
C VAL A 77 -29.00 7.64 25.41
N LEU A 78 -28.10 6.73 25.78
CA LEU A 78 -27.87 6.33 27.17
C LEU A 78 -27.38 7.52 28.01
N GLY A 79 -26.45 8.32 27.48
CA GLY A 79 -25.97 9.53 28.12
C GLY A 79 -27.09 10.51 28.42
N GLN A 80 -27.94 10.80 27.44
CA GLN A 80 -29.10 11.68 27.63
C GLN A 80 -30.07 11.14 28.68
N TYR A 81 -30.32 9.82 28.68
CA TYR A 81 -31.19 9.20 29.66
C TYR A 81 -30.65 9.37 31.08
N ILE A 82 -29.35 9.15 31.28
CA ILE A 82 -28.69 9.35 32.57
C ILE A 82 -28.77 10.83 33.00
N GLU A 83 -28.48 11.77 32.09
CA GLU A 83 -28.60 13.22 32.37
C GLU A 83 -30.00 13.62 32.79
N ASN A 84 -31.03 13.08 32.13
CA ASN A 84 -32.42 13.34 32.46
C ASN A 84 -32.77 12.82 33.86
N LEU A 85 -32.33 11.60 34.20
CA LEU A 85 -32.53 11.02 35.53
C LEU A 85 -31.81 11.83 36.62
N MET A 86 -30.55 12.22 36.38
CA MET A 86 -29.78 13.03 37.33
C MET A 86 -30.40 14.41 37.53
N SER A 87 -30.91 15.04 36.47
CA SER A 87 -31.51 16.38 36.52
C SER A 87 -32.88 16.37 37.20
N ALA A 88 -33.71 15.36 36.94
CA ALA A 88 -35.06 15.24 37.50
C ALA A 88 -35.08 14.78 38.97
N SER A 89 -34.03 14.09 39.42
CA SER A 89 -33.94 13.60 40.79
C SER A 89 -33.35 14.65 41.73
N SER A 90 -34.11 15.02 42.76
CA SER A 90 -33.66 15.99 43.77
C SER A 90 -32.48 15.49 44.63
N VAL A 91 -32.22 14.17 44.60
CA VAL A 91 -31.08 13.55 45.31
C VAL A 91 -29.75 14.03 44.73
N PHE A 92 -29.67 14.25 43.42
CA PHE A 92 -28.44 14.62 42.73
C PHE A 92 -28.27 16.14 42.52
N GLN A 93 -29.32 16.94 42.75
CA GLN A 93 -29.24 18.41 42.66
C GLN A 93 -28.41 19.03 43.78
N SER A 94 -28.39 18.43 44.98
CA SER A 94 -27.68 18.97 46.16
C SER A 94 -26.15 18.85 46.10
N THR A 95 -25.60 18.03 45.21
CA THR A 95 -24.14 17.78 45.11
C THR A 95 -23.46 18.55 43.97
N SER A 96 -24.21 19.37 43.22
CA SER A 96 -23.60 20.20 42.17
C SER A 96 -22.92 21.42 42.79
N PRO A 97 -21.58 21.60 42.64
CA PRO A 97 -20.90 22.78 43.16
C PRO A 97 -21.47 24.03 42.47
N LYS A 98 -22.13 24.90 43.23
CA LYS A 98 -22.58 26.21 42.74
C LYS A 98 -21.34 27.04 42.41
N THR A 99 -20.92 27.06 41.14
CA THR A 99 -19.88 27.97 40.66
C THR A 99 -20.42 29.40 40.80
N LYS A 100 -20.13 30.06 41.92
CA LYS A 100 -20.34 31.50 42.07
C LYS A 100 -19.36 32.19 41.12
N LYS A 101 -19.84 32.68 39.99
CA LYS A 101 -19.08 33.63 39.16
C LYS A 101 -18.88 34.91 39.98
N LYS A 102 -17.62 35.31 40.14
CA LYS A 102 -17.18 36.53 40.82
C LYS A 102 -17.21 37.70 39.84
#